data_AF-A0A7R7HF24-F1
#
_entry.id   AF-A0A7R7HF24-F1
#
_cell.length_a   1.000
_cell.length_b   1.000
_cell.length_c   1.000
_cell.angle_alpha   90.00
_cell.angle_beta   90.00
_cell.angle_gamma   90.00
#
_symmetry.space_group_name_H-M   'P 1'
#
loop_
_entity.id
_entity.type
_entity.pdbx_description
1 polymer ?
#
loop_
_entity_poly.entity_id
_entity_poly.type
_entity_poly.pdbx_seq_one_letter_code
_entity_poly.pdbx_strand_id
1 'polypeptide(L)'
;MVVMAMLFGLYPFLLKLYADGGYQGPEFQKGLMKTVAQVNVEIVKRSDQAKGFVVLPRRWVVERTFAWLGRCRRLAKDWVCLNTRALAFLKLASIRLMVRRLCN
;
A
#
# COMPACT_ATOMS: atom_id res chain seq x y z
N MET A 1 -4.27 13.95 -1.37
CA MET A 1 -5.70 13.56 -1.48
C MET A 1 -6.05 12.81 -2.76
N VAL A 2 -5.55 13.25 -3.93
CA VAL A 2 -5.93 12.65 -5.24
C VAL A 2 -5.76 11.13 -5.33
N VAL A 3 -4.65 10.58 -4.83
CA VAL A 3 -4.41 9.13 -4.85
C VAL A 3 -5.47 8.36 -4.05
N MET A 4 -5.86 8.88 -2.87
CA MET A 4 -6.89 8.24 -2.05
C MET A 4 -8.26 8.35 -2.72
N ALA A 5 -8.57 9.49 -3.35
CA ALA A 5 -9.79 9.66 -4.14
C ALA A 5 -9.92 8.59 -5.22
N MET A 6 -8.86 8.42 -6.02
CA MET A 6 -8.85 7.45 -7.11
C MET A 6 -8.89 6.02 -6.59
N LEU A 7 -8.14 5.69 -5.54
CA LEU A 7 -8.07 4.34 -5.01
C LEU A 7 -9.43 3.91 -4.44
N PHE A 8 -10.04 4.71 -3.57
CA PHE A 8 -11.32 4.37 -2.96
C PHE A 8 -12.50 4.55 -3.92
N GLY A 9 -12.37 5.40 -4.95
CA GLY A 9 -13.35 5.50 -6.03
C GLY A 9 -13.33 4.31 -6.99
N LEU A 10 -12.15 3.79 -7.32
CA LEU A 10 -12.00 2.63 -8.21
C LEU A 10 -12.22 1.29 -7.52
N TYR A 11 -11.97 1.22 -6.20
CA TYR A 11 -12.04 -0.01 -5.43
C TYR A 11 -12.97 0.19 -4.20
N PRO A 12 -14.29 0.15 -4.38
CA PRO A 12 -15.26 0.44 -3.33
C PRO A 12 -15.27 -0.59 -2.19
N PHE A 13 -14.64 -1.76 -2.39
CA PHE A 13 -14.48 -2.79 -1.37
C PHE A 13 -13.36 -2.50 -0.36
N LEU A 14 -12.56 -1.44 -0.56
CA LEU A 14 -11.53 -1.05 0.39
C LEU A 14 -12.17 -0.32 1.58
N LEU A 15 -12.11 -0.96 2.76
CA LEU A 15 -12.78 -0.45 3.97
C LEU A 15 -11.83 0.28 4.94
N LYS A 16 -10.55 -0.10 4.95
CA LYS A 16 -9.58 0.34 5.96
C LYS A 16 -8.31 0.90 5.34
N LEU A 17 -7.87 2.03 5.85
CA LEU A 17 -6.60 2.69 5.51
C LEU A 17 -5.68 2.69 6.72
N TYR A 18 -4.52 2.06 6.61
CA TYR A 18 -3.47 2.18 7.62
C TYR A 18 -2.57 3.36 7.27
N ALA A 19 -2.29 4.20 8.26
CA ALA A 19 -1.36 5.32 8.12
C ALA A 19 -0.38 5.34 9.31
N ASP A 20 0.80 5.89 9.10
CA ASP A 20 1.76 6.10 10.19
C ASP A 20 1.43 7.34 11.02
N GLY A 21 2.18 7.55 12.12
CA GLY A 21 1.98 8.68 13.02
C GLY A 21 2.17 10.06 12.40
N GLY A 22 2.84 10.19 11.25
CA GLY A 22 3.02 11.46 10.54
C GLY A 22 1.71 11.99 9.94
N TYR A 23 0.72 11.12 9.73
CA TYR A 23 -0.58 11.49 9.16
C TYR A 23 -1.67 11.82 10.19
N GLN A 24 -1.28 12.07 11.45
CA GLN A 24 -2.22 12.50 12.51
C GLN A 24 -2.66 13.97 12.39
N GLY A 25 -2.06 14.73 11.47
CA GLY A 25 -2.33 16.16 11.33
C GLY A 25 -3.77 16.49 10.92
N PRO A 26 -4.31 17.64 11.38
CA PRO A 26 -5.67 18.07 11.05
C PRO A 26 -5.88 18.31 9.56
N GLU A 27 -4.82 18.69 8.82
CA GLU A 27 -4.88 18.87 7.37
C GLU A 27 -5.16 17.56 6.62
N PHE A 28 -4.52 16.47 7.05
CA PHE A 28 -4.73 15.15 6.46
C PHE A 28 -6.17 14.68 6.67
N GLN A 29 -6.67 14.80 7.90
CA GLN A 29 -8.05 14.42 8.23
C GLN A 29 -9.07 15.25 7.44
N LYS A 30 -8.89 16.58 7.38
CA LYS A 30 -9.77 17.49 6.62
C LYS A 30 -9.80 17.13 5.13
N GLY A 31 -8.64 16.88 4.54
CA GLY A 31 -8.60 16.46 3.14
C GLY A 31 -9.30 15.12 2.94
N LEU A 32 -9.16 14.17 3.88
CA LEU A 32 -9.68 12.81 3.72
C LEU A 32 -11.21 12.83 3.74
N MET A 33 -11.78 13.57 4.70
CA MET A 33 -13.23 13.80 4.79
C MET A 33 -13.80 14.44 3.53
N LYS A 34 -13.06 15.37 2.89
CA LYS A 34 -13.48 16.01 1.65
C LYS A 34 -13.49 15.05 0.45
N THR A 35 -12.68 14.00 0.50
CA THR A 35 -12.33 13.20 -0.67
C THR A 35 -12.97 11.81 -0.65
N VAL A 36 -13.10 11.20 0.53
CA VAL A 36 -13.60 9.84 0.69
C VAL A 36 -14.61 9.80 1.83
N ALA A 37 -15.86 9.45 1.51
CA ALA A 37 -16.98 9.65 2.43
C ALA A 37 -16.93 8.73 3.66
N GLN A 38 -16.34 7.53 3.58
CA GLN A 38 -16.37 6.54 4.67
C GLN A 38 -15.18 5.58 4.62
N VAL A 39 -13.99 6.04 4.97
CA VAL A 39 -12.81 5.15 5.15
C VAL A 39 -12.42 5.10 6.61
N ASN A 40 -12.31 3.88 7.15
CA ASN A 40 -11.77 3.67 8.48
C ASN A 40 -10.25 3.87 8.45
N VAL A 41 -9.77 5.00 8.98
CA VAL A 41 -8.34 5.29 9.08
C VAL A 41 -7.81 4.81 10.43
N GLU A 42 -6.86 3.89 10.37
CA GLU A 42 -6.15 3.38 11.55
C GLU A 42 -4.72 3.93 11.56
N ILE A 43 -4.41 4.78 12.54
CA ILE A 43 -3.06 5.30 12.71
C ILE A 43 -2.22 4.32 13.54
N VAL A 44 -1.22 3.73 12.91
CA VAL A 44 -0.25 2.85 13.56
C VAL A 44 0.90 3.71 14.07
N LYS A 45 0.87 4.03 15.37
CA LYS A 45 1.94 4.73 16.08
C LYS A 45 2.60 3.81 17.10
N ARG A 46 3.90 3.99 17.32
CA ARG A 46 4.61 3.45 18.48
C ARG A 46 4.14 4.17 19.75
N SER A 47 4.03 3.43 20.85
CA SER A 47 3.84 4.04 22.18
C SER A 47 5.07 4.84 22.57
N ASP A 48 4.88 6.09 22.99
CA ASP A 48 5.97 6.99 23.41
C ASP A 48 6.68 6.48 24.68
N GLN A 49 6.05 5.59 25.45
CA GLN A 49 6.61 4.97 26.66
C GLN A 49 7.42 3.70 26.37
N ALA A 50 7.34 3.15 25.16
CA ALA A 50 8.05 1.92 24.82
C ALA A 50 9.56 2.17 24.74
N LYS A 51 10.36 1.45 25.54
CA LYS A 51 11.83 1.45 25.44
C LYS A 51 12.31 0.36 24.47
N GLY A 52 13.29 0.66 23.62
CA GLY A 52 13.84 -0.28 22.65
C GLY A 52 13.03 -0.43 21.35
N PHE A 53 13.27 -1.51 20.61
CA PHE A 53 12.55 -1.80 19.36
C PHE A 53 11.22 -2.50 19.65
N VAL A 54 10.12 -1.98 19.07
CA VAL A 54 8.78 -2.60 19.16
C VAL A 54 8.27 -2.86 17.75
N VAL A 55 7.83 -4.10 17.53
CA VAL A 55 7.21 -4.50 16.26
C VAL A 55 5.84 -3.82 16.14
N LEU A 56 5.69 -2.99 15.11
CA LEU A 56 4.42 -2.34 14.82
C LEU A 56 3.57 -3.20 13.87
N PRO A 57 2.26 -3.31 14.12
CA PRO A 57 1.37 -4.06 13.25
C PRO A 57 1.37 -3.46 11.84
N ARG A 58 1.37 -4.32 10.82
CA ARG A 58 1.26 -3.95 9.39
C ARG A 58 2.36 -3.01 8.84
N ARG A 59 3.41 -2.69 9.61
CA ARG A 59 4.49 -1.75 9.19
C ARG A 59 5.23 -2.17 7.92
N TRP A 60 5.45 -3.48 7.74
CA TRP A 60 6.27 -4.01 6.64
C TRP A 60 5.46 -4.50 5.43
N VAL A 61 4.17 -4.19 5.35
CA VAL A 61 3.30 -4.78 4.30
C VAL A 61 3.73 -4.30 2.90
N VAL A 62 4.11 -3.03 2.79
CA VAL A 62 4.49 -2.40 1.52
C VAL A 62 5.84 -2.95 1.04
N GLU A 63 6.85 -2.90 1.90
CA GLU A 63 8.20 -3.38 1.60
C GLU A 63 8.21 -4.88 1.32
N ARG A 64 7.42 -5.66 2.07
CA ARG A 64 7.26 -7.09 1.82
C ARG A 64 6.65 -7.36 0.45
N THR A 65 5.69 -6.53 0.04
CA THR A 65 5.10 -6.62 -1.30
C THR A 65 6.15 -6.36 -2.38
N PHE A 66 6.97 -5.32 -2.22
CA PHE A 66 8.10 -5.06 -3.13
C PHE A 66 9.14 -6.19 -3.10
N ALA A 67 9.47 -6.74 -1.93
CA ALA A 67 10.39 -7.86 -1.81
C ALA A 67 9.88 -9.12 -2.56
N TRP A 68 8.57 -9.39 -2.51
CA TRP A 68 7.97 -10.47 -3.29
C TRP A 68 8.00 -10.20 -4.80
N LEU A 69 7.67 -8.97 -5.21
CA LEU A 69 7.73 -8.57 -6.62
C LEU A 69 9.16 -8.60 -7.17
N GLY A 70 10.16 -8.25 -6.35
CA GLY A 70 11.58 -8.34 -6.68
C GLY A 70 12.07 -9.76 -6.98
N ARG A 71 11.35 -10.81 -6.52
CA ARG A 71 11.64 -12.20 -6.93
C ARG A 71 11.27 -12.47 -8.40
N CYS A 72 10.49 -11.60 -9.03
CA CYS A 72 10.25 -11.66 -10.46
C CYS A 72 11.42 -11.00 -11.20
N ARG A 73 12.39 -11.80 -11.69
CA ARG A 73 13.57 -11.30 -12.43
C ARG A 73 13.23 -10.33 -13.57
N ARG A 74 12.04 -10.47 -14.18
CA ARG A 74 11.58 -9.59 -15.26
C ARG A 74 11.38 -8.14 -14.81
N LEU A 75 11.09 -7.91 -13.52
CA LEU A 75 10.95 -6.57 -12.94
C LEU A 75 12.28 -5.96 -12.49
N ALA A 76 13.39 -6.72 -12.47
CA ALA A 76 14.67 -6.23 -11.97
C ALA A 76 15.30 -5.14 -12.85
N LYS A 77 14.93 -5.10 -14.14
CA LYS A 77 15.39 -4.06 -15.07
C LYS A 77 14.28 -3.76 -16.06
N ASP A 78 13.88 -2.49 -16.14
CA ASP A 78 12.97 -2.03 -17.17
C ASP A 78 13.77 -1.83 -18.46
N TRP A 79 13.50 -2.69 -19.44
CA TRP A 79 14.11 -2.65 -20.76
C TRP A 79 13.20 -1.97 -21.79
N VAL A 80 12.00 -1.58 -21.38
CA VAL A 80 10.89 -1.43 -22.30
C VAL A 80 10.46 0.05 -22.43
N CYS A 81 10.98 0.92 -21.55
CA CYS A 81 10.93 2.39 -21.59
C CYS A 81 9.52 2.99 -21.83
N LEU A 82 8.46 2.23 -21.55
CA LEU A 82 7.07 2.62 -21.71
C LEU A 82 6.27 2.22 -20.47
N ASN A 83 5.65 3.21 -19.82
CA ASN A 83 4.89 3.02 -18.58
C ASN A 83 3.78 1.98 -18.72
N THR A 84 3.12 1.90 -19.88
CA THR A 84 2.05 0.93 -20.15
C THR A 84 2.57 -0.51 -20.09
N ARG A 85 3.76 -0.75 -20.63
CA ARG A 85 4.39 -2.08 -20.63
C ARG A 85 4.96 -2.42 -19.25
N ALA A 86 5.57 -1.45 -18.56
CA ALA A 86 5.99 -1.63 -17.16
C ALA A 86 4.81 -2.00 -16.25
N LEU A 87 3.66 -1.31 -16.40
CA LEU A 87 2.44 -1.61 -15.66
C LEU A 87 1.90 -3.03 -15.96
N ALA A 88 1.95 -3.47 -17.22
CA ALA A 88 1.54 -4.83 -17.59
C ALA A 88 2.41 -5.90 -16.90
N PHE A 89 3.73 -5.71 -16.86
CA PHE A 89 4.64 -6.63 -16.17
C PHE A 89 4.43 -6.63 -14.65
N LEU A 90 4.15 -5.47 -14.05
CA LEU A 90 3.80 -5.38 -12.63
C LEU A 90 2.53 -6.17 -12.31
N LYS A 91 1.48 -6.01 -13.13
CA LYS A 91 0.22 -6.78 -12.98
C LYS A 91 0.47 -8.28 -13.11
N LEU A 92 1.25 -8.70 -14.11
CA LEU A 92 1.58 -10.11 -14.32
C LEU A 92 2.35 -10.72 -13.13
N ALA A 93 3.30 -9.98 -12.56
CA ALA A 93 4.03 -10.41 -11.37
C ALA A 93 3.10 -10.56 -10.14
N SER A 94 2.16 -9.63 -9.95
CA SER A 94 1.15 -9.72 -8.89
C SER A 94 0.23 -10.92 -9.08
N ILE A 95 -0.26 -11.18 -10.30
CA ILE A 95 -1.09 -12.35 -10.61
C ILE A 95 -0.32 -13.64 -10.30
N ARG A 96 0.92 -13.76 -10.75
CA ARG A 96 1.78 -14.92 -10.47
C ARG A 96 1.98 -15.14 -8.95
N LEU A 97 2.14 -14.06 -8.19
CA LEU A 97 2.26 -14.13 -6.73
C LEU A 97 0.95 -14.64 -6.10
N MET A 98 -0.20 -14.13 -6.52
CA MET A 98 -1.51 -14.54 -6.00
C MET A 98 -1.84 -15.99 -6.34
N VAL A 99 -1.59 -16.44 -7.58
CA VAL A 99 -1.79 -17.85 -7.98
C VAL A 99 -0.98 -18.79 -7.10
N ARG A 100 0.29 -18.46 -6.83
CA ARG A 100 1.14 -19.24 -5.92
C ARG A 100 0.65 -19.27 -4.47
N ARG A 101 -0.19 -18.34 -4.04
CA ARG A 101 -0.76 -18.35 -2.67
C ARG A 101 -2.07 -19.09 -2.58
N LEU A 102 -2.75 -19.28 -3.71
CA LEU A 102 -4.00 -20.01 -3.78
C LEU A 102 -3.74 -21.51 -4.00
N CYS A 103 -2.67 -21.86 -4.71
CA CYS A 103 -2.33 -23.23 -5.05
C CYS A 103 -1.32 -23.89 -4.09
N ASN A 104 -0.76 -23.14 -3.13
CA ASN A 104 0.03 -23.67 -2.02
C ASN A 104 -0.77 -23.47 -0.74
#